data_AF-V6TPI6-F1
#
_entry.id   AF-V6TPI6-F1
#
_cell.length_a   1.000
_cell.length_b   1.000
_cell.length_c   1.000
_cell.angle_alpha   90.00
_cell.angle_beta   90.00
_cell.angle_gamma   90.00
#
_symmetry.space_group_name_H-M   'P 1'
#
loop_
_entity.id
_entity.type
_entity.pdbx_description
1 polymer ?
#
loop_
_entity_poly.entity_id
_entity_poly.type
_entity_poly.pdbx_seq_one_letter_code
_entity_poly.pdbx_strand_id
1 'polypeptide(L)'
;MHRCPADFHLVHLEDGTKTCMHESCHSGKSSSKMWYDYCGGTGDCIKKAGQASYACDCGTGATWNEELQACVTEACKLDPRLVGPYAPEYCAAPSSASLHCIVGRDTTWQCDCPRGEYTTYNRTCIPKVKNANPTTKLARGPCGGPGAGYINDNGSCTCNAGFRRVGDLCYSYDCLSAVTPTDTKGLDLSPHVCSGKGVCAYNQLTGRYGCECNDGYKAFGGYCTHSGCAGKVIHDGEVKYVECKVYDGTVGGCVQDPNAQTYSCSCGSAYKNANGLCVHKACMPGDVYCGGDTLASCMRGSDNRYGCVCSEGYELSEKRNADGNRDTCVPSKCMYKQFASSPAVECNGLGTCSTTNSLKNRQCQCNSDAKEYTLRDATGELKKTCILQSCISSMDGEVPVICGGFGRCEPTGCVCDLGTKLVGNACVGLDCLINTTDVSEQLSESACGGETVGVCAKVASFGDRRDYTCKCKDPNAAGYKEVDRFCLPEQCVFRFRGLMRGPGWTPCDDLLHPPVASSAVLLGPSPAGRPKISRVNSLNFWPCPEAKVGLEVSIGGSSSPCFAG
;
A
#
# COMPACT_ATOMS: atom_id res chain seq x y z
N MET A 1 78.25 -32.94 -0.04
CA MET A 1 77.79 -32.36 -1.32
C MET A 1 76.95 -33.40 -2.04
N HIS A 2 75.62 -33.26 -2.07
CA HIS A 2 74.79 -34.07 -2.97
C HIS A 2 74.83 -33.42 -4.35
N ARG A 3 75.60 -34.02 -5.27
CA ARG A 3 75.59 -33.67 -6.69
C ARG A 3 74.47 -34.46 -7.33
N CYS A 4 73.57 -33.78 -8.03
CA CYS A 4 72.59 -34.45 -8.88
C CYS A 4 73.30 -35.20 -10.02
N PRO A 5 72.68 -36.26 -10.58
CA PRO A 5 73.18 -36.92 -11.79
C PRO A 5 73.33 -35.95 -12.97
N ALA A 6 74.04 -36.38 -14.02
CA ALA A 6 74.15 -35.61 -15.26
C ALA A 6 72.75 -35.30 -15.82
N ASP A 7 72.55 -34.08 -16.33
CA ASP A 7 71.27 -33.55 -16.84
C ASP A 7 70.13 -33.43 -15.79
N PHE A 8 70.47 -33.57 -14.50
CA PHE A 8 69.58 -33.24 -13.38
C PHE A 8 70.04 -31.98 -12.65
N HIS A 9 69.07 -31.27 -12.12
CA HIS A 9 69.29 -30.05 -11.35
C HIS A 9 68.75 -30.20 -9.94
N LEU A 10 69.43 -29.58 -8.98
CA LEU A 10 68.96 -29.48 -7.61
C LEU A 10 67.77 -28.51 -7.57
N VAL A 11 66.60 -29.05 -7.26
CA VAL A 11 65.33 -28.33 -7.20
C VAL A 11 64.90 -28.14 -5.76
N HIS A 12 64.41 -26.95 -5.45
CA HIS A 12 63.88 -26.60 -4.15
C HIS A 12 62.36 -26.83 -4.11
N LEU A 13 61.92 -27.64 -3.16
CA LEU A 13 60.51 -27.91 -2.90
C LEU A 13 59.92 -26.85 -1.95
N GLU A 14 58.59 -26.78 -1.86
CA GLU A 14 57.88 -25.76 -1.07
C GLU A 14 58.17 -25.85 0.43
N ASP A 15 58.39 -27.06 0.94
CA ASP A 15 58.71 -27.35 2.35
C ASP A 15 60.19 -27.09 2.71
N GLY A 16 60.97 -26.55 1.77
CA GLY A 16 62.39 -26.26 1.93
C GLY A 16 63.31 -27.47 1.72
N THR A 17 62.75 -28.65 1.45
CA THR A 17 63.53 -29.82 1.05
C THR A 17 64.06 -29.67 -0.38
N LYS A 18 65.01 -30.53 -0.75
CA LYS A 18 65.69 -30.48 -2.04
C LYS A 18 65.64 -31.84 -2.71
N THR A 19 65.36 -31.84 -4.00
CA THR A 19 65.36 -33.05 -4.84
C THR A 19 66.13 -32.79 -6.14
N CYS A 20 66.33 -33.81 -6.96
CA CYS A 20 66.93 -33.68 -8.29
C CYS A 20 65.86 -33.93 -9.36
N MET A 21 65.68 -33.00 -10.29
CA MET A 21 64.76 -33.16 -11.44
C MET A 21 65.50 -32.97 -12.76
N HIS A 22 65.07 -33.69 -13.80
CA HIS A 22 65.73 -33.69 -15.11
C HIS A 22 65.46 -32.38 -15.86
N GLU A 23 66.46 -31.85 -16.57
CA GLU A 23 66.39 -30.58 -17.28
C GLU A 23 65.29 -30.56 -18.37
N SER A 24 65.04 -31.68 -19.04
CA SER A 24 63.97 -31.78 -20.06
C SER A 24 62.55 -31.50 -19.56
N CYS A 25 62.33 -31.52 -18.24
CA CYS A 25 61.03 -31.21 -17.65
C CYS A 25 60.93 -29.76 -17.18
N HIS A 26 62.02 -29.00 -17.29
CA HIS A 26 62.08 -27.61 -16.91
C HIS A 26 61.44 -26.74 -17.98
N SER A 27 60.65 -25.75 -17.56
CA SER A 27 59.92 -24.85 -18.46
C SER A 27 60.81 -23.96 -19.33
N GLY A 28 62.08 -23.80 -18.98
CA GLY A 28 63.07 -22.98 -19.70
C GLY A 28 62.81 -21.46 -19.62
N LYS A 29 61.70 -21.04 -19.00
CA LYS A 29 61.23 -19.64 -18.94
C LYS A 29 61.74 -18.87 -17.72
N SER A 30 62.25 -19.58 -16.71
CA SER A 30 62.88 -18.97 -15.53
C SER A 30 64.29 -19.50 -15.33
N SER A 31 65.16 -18.71 -14.70
CA SER A 31 66.44 -19.20 -14.20
C SER A 31 66.33 -19.84 -12.80
N SER A 32 65.15 -19.77 -12.17
CA SER A 32 64.89 -20.42 -10.90
C SER A 32 64.87 -21.94 -11.04
N LYS A 33 65.32 -22.63 -10.00
CA LYS A 33 65.27 -24.09 -9.89
C LYS A 33 64.26 -24.49 -8.83
N MET A 34 63.07 -23.90 -8.93
CA MET A 34 61.97 -24.17 -7.99
C MET A 34 61.10 -25.27 -8.58
N TRP A 35 60.43 -26.03 -7.71
CA TRP A 35 59.59 -27.15 -8.15
C TRP A 35 58.54 -26.77 -9.19
N TYR A 36 57.96 -25.57 -9.09
CA TYR A 36 56.98 -25.05 -10.05
C TYR A 36 57.55 -24.74 -11.45
N ASP A 37 58.88 -24.70 -11.61
CA ASP A 37 59.51 -24.56 -12.92
C ASP A 37 59.63 -25.90 -13.66
N TYR A 38 59.37 -27.02 -13.00
CA TYR A 38 59.44 -28.37 -13.56
C TYR A 38 58.03 -28.96 -13.69
N CYS A 39 57.63 -29.32 -14.91
CA CYS A 39 56.29 -29.84 -15.22
C CYS A 39 55.13 -29.00 -14.67
N GLY A 40 55.30 -27.68 -14.65
CA GLY A 40 54.33 -26.73 -14.09
C GLY A 40 54.04 -26.96 -12.60
N GLY A 41 54.94 -27.64 -11.88
CA GLY A 41 54.85 -27.93 -10.45
C GLY A 41 53.94 -29.09 -10.06
N THR A 42 52.96 -29.44 -10.88
CA THR A 42 51.98 -30.49 -10.55
C THR A 42 52.25 -31.81 -11.28
N GLY A 43 52.87 -31.76 -12.46
CA GLY A 43 53.17 -32.96 -13.25
C GLY A 43 54.41 -33.70 -12.75
N ASP A 44 54.42 -35.02 -12.96
CA ASP A 44 55.57 -35.86 -12.65
C ASP A 44 56.56 -35.86 -13.82
N CYS A 45 57.82 -35.54 -13.55
CA CYS A 45 58.89 -35.66 -14.53
C CYS A 45 59.37 -37.11 -14.62
N ILE A 46 58.88 -37.86 -15.61
CA ILE A 46 59.14 -39.30 -15.72
C ILE A 46 59.72 -39.68 -17.07
N LYS A 47 60.51 -40.77 -17.10
CA LYS A 47 60.97 -41.40 -18.33
C LYS A 47 60.15 -42.66 -18.58
N LYS A 48 59.22 -42.61 -19.54
CA LYS A 48 58.40 -43.78 -19.89
C LYS A 48 59.24 -44.83 -20.61
N ALA A 49 58.89 -46.10 -20.44
CA ALA A 49 59.58 -47.21 -21.09
C ALA A 49 59.56 -47.03 -22.63
N GLY A 50 60.73 -47.13 -23.26
CA GLY A 50 60.89 -46.95 -24.71
C GLY A 50 61.05 -45.49 -25.17
N GLN A 51 60.98 -44.49 -24.28
CA GLN A 51 61.28 -43.09 -24.62
C GLN A 51 62.76 -42.74 -24.36
N ALA A 52 63.31 -41.91 -25.25
CA ALA A 52 64.71 -41.47 -25.16
C ALA A 52 64.93 -40.47 -24.01
N SER A 53 63.94 -39.63 -23.70
CA SER A 53 64.02 -38.51 -22.74
C SER A 53 62.95 -38.58 -21.65
N TYR A 54 63.15 -37.83 -20.57
CA TYR A 54 62.11 -37.51 -19.59
C TYR A 54 61.06 -36.59 -20.22
N ALA A 55 59.81 -36.73 -19.78
CA ALA A 55 58.68 -35.90 -20.16
C ALA A 55 57.74 -35.70 -18.96
N CYS A 56 56.89 -34.68 -19.04
CA CYS A 56 55.91 -34.38 -18.02
C CYS A 56 54.69 -35.29 -18.17
N ASP A 57 54.37 -36.03 -17.11
CA ASP A 57 53.12 -36.76 -16.98
C ASP A 57 52.17 -36.01 -16.05
N CYS A 58 51.04 -35.58 -16.60
CA CYS A 58 50.03 -34.83 -15.87
C CYS A 58 49.03 -35.73 -15.13
N GLY A 59 49.15 -37.06 -15.24
CA GLY A 59 48.19 -37.98 -14.63
C GLY A 59 46.80 -37.91 -15.25
N THR A 60 45.83 -38.54 -14.59
CA THR A 60 44.48 -38.69 -15.13
C THR A 60 43.71 -37.37 -15.17
N GLY A 61 43.09 -37.08 -16.31
CA GLY A 61 42.17 -35.95 -16.47
C GLY A 61 42.84 -34.59 -16.72
N ALA A 62 44.16 -34.56 -16.88
CA ALA A 62 44.91 -33.38 -17.29
C ALA A 62 45.83 -33.71 -18.47
N THR A 63 46.20 -32.67 -19.22
CA THR A 63 47.11 -32.78 -20.37
C THR A 63 48.24 -31.77 -20.22
N TRP A 64 49.41 -32.13 -20.77
CA TRP A 64 50.53 -31.21 -20.87
C TRP A 64 50.25 -30.17 -21.95
N ASN A 65 50.29 -28.89 -21.58
CA ASN A 65 50.18 -27.78 -22.52
C ASN A 65 51.57 -27.19 -22.79
N GLU A 66 52.06 -27.35 -24.01
CA GLU A 66 53.41 -26.90 -24.42
C GLU A 66 53.57 -25.37 -24.40
N GLU A 67 52.50 -24.61 -24.65
CA GLU A 67 52.58 -23.15 -24.64
C GLU A 67 52.70 -22.61 -23.21
N LEU A 68 51.89 -23.16 -22.30
CA LEU A 68 51.88 -22.79 -20.89
C LEU A 68 53.01 -23.48 -20.10
N GLN A 69 53.61 -24.55 -20.64
CA GLN A 69 54.60 -25.41 -19.96
C GLN A 69 54.07 -25.90 -18.60
N ALA A 70 52.82 -26.34 -18.58
CA ALA A 70 52.13 -26.78 -17.37
C ALA A 70 51.07 -27.84 -17.66
N CYS A 71 50.71 -28.61 -16.62
CA CYS A 71 49.57 -29.51 -16.66
C CYS A 71 48.27 -28.73 -16.50
N VAL A 72 47.35 -28.89 -17.46
CA VAL A 72 46.07 -28.18 -17.49
C VAL A 72 44.90 -29.15 -17.63
N THR A 73 43.73 -28.72 -17.17
CA THR A 73 42.47 -29.43 -17.30
C THR A 73 41.32 -28.44 -17.32
N GLU A 74 40.15 -28.83 -17.80
CA GLU A 74 38.95 -27.98 -17.83
C GLU A 74 38.54 -27.50 -16.43
N ALA A 75 38.81 -28.28 -15.38
CA ALA A 75 38.56 -27.86 -13.99
C ALA A 75 39.42 -26.66 -13.54
N CYS A 76 40.53 -26.39 -14.23
CA CYS A 76 41.43 -25.28 -13.98
C CYS A 76 41.24 -24.12 -14.97
N LYS A 77 40.25 -24.23 -15.86
CA LYS A 77 39.92 -23.15 -16.79
C LYS A 77 39.29 -21.99 -16.02
N LEU A 78 39.79 -20.79 -16.25
CA LEU A 78 39.33 -19.59 -15.57
C LEU A 78 38.14 -18.99 -16.32
N ASP A 79 37.08 -18.66 -15.59
CA ASP A 79 35.93 -17.94 -16.15
C ASP A 79 36.24 -16.44 -16.23
N PRO A 80 36.30 -15.83 -17.44
CA PRO A 80 36.57 -14.40 -17.60
C PRO A 80 35.61 -13.50 -16.81
N ARG A 81 34.39 -13.97 -16.52
CA ARG A 81 33.41 -13.24 -15.69
C ARG A 81 33.80 -13.19 -14.21
N LEU A 82 34.68 -14.07 -13.75
CA LEU A 82 35.19 -14.14 -12.38
C LEU A 82 36.62 -13.61 -12.24
N VAL A 83 37.47 -13.85 -13.24
CA VAL A 83 38.88 -13.42 -13.23
C VAL A 83 39.15 -12.11 -13.95
N GLY A 84 38.23 -11.67 -14.79
CA GLY A 84 38.36 -10.49 -15.64
C GLY A 84 39.01 -10.77 -17.00
N PRO A 85 39.01 -9.76 -17.88
CA PRO A 85 39.37 -9.89 -19.30
C PRO A 85 40.87 -10.06 -19.56
N TYR A 86 41.72 -9.72 -18.58
CA TYR A 86 43.18 -9.78 -18.70
C TYR A 86 43.78 -11.03 -18.05
N ALA A 87 42.93 -11.94 -17.57
CA ALA A 87 43.38 -13.17 -16.93
C ALA A 87 43.80 -14.23 -17.97
N PRO A 88 44.74 -15.12 -17.62
CA PRO A 88 45.07 -16.25 -18.47
C PRO A 88 43.88 -17.21 -18.60
N GLU A 89 43.89 -18.03 -19.64
CA GLU A 89 42.82 -19.01 -19.89
C GLU A 89 42.72 -20.08 -18.78
N TYR A 90 43.86 -20.47 -18.22
CA TYR A 90 43.95 -21.44 -17.13
C TYR A 90 44.63 -20.82 -15.92
N CYS A 91 44.31 -21.29 -14.71
CA CYS A 91 45.05 -20.97 -13.49
C CYS A 91 46.40 -21.70 -13.42
N ALA A 92 47.09 -21.79 -14.55
CA ALA A 92 48.41 -22.35 -14.69
C ALA A 92 49.21 -21.35 -15.52
N ALA A 93 50.21 -20.73 -14.89
CA ALA A 93 51.10 -19.81 -15.57
C ALA A 93 52.55 -20.28 -15.42
N PRO A 94 53.34 -20.30 -16.51
CA PRO A 94 54.72 -20.74 -16.46
C PRO A 94 55.53 -19.90 -15.46
N SER A 95 56.28 -20.58 -14.59
CA SER A 95 57.15 -19.95 -13.58
C SER A 95 56.43 -18.94 -12.68
N SER A 96 55.12 -19.10 -12.52
CA SER A 96 54.31 -18.23 -11.66
C SER A 96 54.08 -18.88 -10.31
N ALA A 97 54.45 -18.18 -9.24
CA ALA A 97 54.10 -18.59 -7.88
C ALA A 97 52.64 -18.23 -7.50
N SER A 98 51.87 -17.59 -8.39
CA SER A 98 50.54 -17.04 -8.08
C SER A 98 49.35 -17.81 -8.66
N LEU A 99 49.53 -18.65 -9.68
CA LEU A 99 48.45 -19.38 -10.35
C LEU A 99 48.88 -20.84 -10.54
N HIS A 100 48.29 -21.75 -9.77
CA HIS A 100 48.58 -23.19 -9.85
C HIS A 100 47.33 -24.01 -10.14
N CYS A 101 47.44 -24.93 -11.10
CA CYS A 101 46.45 -25.96 -11.33
C CYS A 101 46.93 -27.22 -10.60
N ILE A 102 46.28 -27.57 -9.50
CA ILE A 102 46.73 -28.63 -8.58
C ILE A 102 45.64 -29.69 -8.38
N VAL A 103 46.05 -30.87 -7.91
CA VAL A 103 45.12 -31.88 -7.39
C VAL A 103 44.84 -31.59 -5.91
N GLY A 104 43.59 -31.25 -5.59
CA GLY A 104 43.11 -31.00 -4.25
C GLY A 104 43.10 -32.25 -3.36
N ARG A 105 42.83 -32.07 -2.07
CA ARG A 105 42.78 -33.17 -1.08
C ARG A 105 41.71 -34.22 -1.37
N ASP A 106 40.65 -33.82 -2.08
CA ASP A 106 39.59 -34.72 -2.53
C ASP A 106 39.94 -35.41 -3.85
N THR A 107 41.21 -35.36 -4.27
CA THR A 107 41.74 -35.94 -5.52
C THR A 107 41.17 -35.32 -6.80
N THR A 108 40.55 -34.14 -6.70
CA THR A 108 40.03 -33.41 -7.86
C THR A 108 40.94 -32.26 -8.24
N TRP A 109 41.06 -31.99 -9.54
CA TRP A 109 41.78 -30.82 -10.04
C TRP A 109 41.07 -29.52 -9.65
N GLN A 110 41.84 -28.52 -9.23
CA GLN A 110 41.35 -27.21 -8.83
C GLN A 110 42.44 -26.15 -8.98
N CYS A 111 42.02 -24.88 -9.04
CA CYS A 111 42.95 -23.77 -8.96
C CYS A 111 43.37 -23.47 -7.52
N ASP A 112 44.64 -23.17 -7.33
CA ASP A 112 45.18 -22.57 -6.12
C ASP A 112 45.98 -21.30 -6.45
N CYS A 113 45.61 -20.21 -5.78
CA CYS A 113 46.11 -18.87 -6.00
C CYS A 113 46.56 -18.23 -4.68
N PRO A 114 47.71 -18.67 -4.12
CA PRO A 114 48.14 -18.26 -2.79
C PRO A 114 48.81 -16.88 -2.74
N ARG A 115 49.28 -16.36 -3.88
CA ARG A 115 50.12 -15.14 -3.96
C ARG A 115 49.73 -14.24 -5.13
N GLY A 116 50.28 -13.02 -5.16
CA GLY A 116 50.06 -12.05 -6.25
C GLY A 116 48.70 -11.36 -6.21
N GLU A 117 48.16 -11.02 -7.39
CA GLU A 117 46.91 -10.27 -7.57
C GLU A 117 45.65 -11.14 -7.43
N TYR A 118 45.80 -12.47 -7.41
CA TYR A 118 44.68 -13.42 -7.31
C TYR A 118 44.59 -14.05 -5.92
N THR A 119 43.40 -14.53 -5.58
CA THR A 119 43.13 -15.32 -4.38
C THR A 119 42.24 -16.50 -4.74
N THR A 120 42.44 -17.64 -4.07
CA THR A 120 41.58 -18.82 -4.24
C THR A 120 40.17 -18.54 -3.69
N TYR A 121 39.15 -18.78 -4.50
CA TYR A 121 37.74 -18.72 -4.13
C TYR A 121 37.02 -19.91 -4.77
N ASN A 122 36.46 -20.79 -3.92
CA ASN A 122 35.71 -21.98 -4.35
C ASN A 122 36.38 -22.75 -5.52
N ARG A 123 37.64 -23.17 -5.32
CA ARG A 123 38.45 -23.95 -6.30
C ARG A 123 38.80 -23.23 -7.60
N THR A 124 38.48 -21.95 -7.73
CA THR A 124 38.93 -21.08 -8.82
C THR A 124 39.70 -19.89 -8.25
N CYS A 125 40.22 -19.04 -9.13
CA CYS A 125 40.92 -17.82 -8.73
C CYS A 125 40.07 -16.61 -9.03
N ILE A 126 40.18 -15.58 -8.19
CA ILE A 126 39.54 -14.28 -8.42
C ILE A 126 40.51 -13.15 -8.07
N PRO A 127 40.41 -11.96 -8.68
CA PRO A 127 41.27 -10.83 -8.35
C PRO A 127 41.00 -10.38 -6.92
N LYS A 128 42.06 -10.19 -6.12
CA LYS A 128 41.97 -9.71 -4.74
C LYS A 128 41.22 -8.39 -4.62
N VAL A 129 41.45 -7.49 -5.57
CA VAL A 129 40.78 -6.17 -5.62
C VAL A 129 39.27 -6.25 -5.86
N LYS A 130 38.78 -7.36 -6.45
CA LYS A 130 37.35 -7.63 -6.68
C LYS A 130 36.75 -8.59 -5.67
N ASN A 131 37.58 -9.19 -4.82
CA ASN A 131 37.11 -10.00 -3.70
C ASN A 131 36.75 -9.08 -2.54
N ALA A 132 35.46 -8.88 -2.31
CA ALA A 132 34.97 -8.09 -1.20
C ALA A 132 35.41 -8.72 0.13
N ASN A 133 35.89 -7.87 1.05
CA ASN A 133 36.24 -8.28 2.41
C ASN A 133 35.38 -7.52 3.43
N PRO A 134 35.07 -8.15 4.58
CA PRO A 134 34.21 -7.57 5.61
C PRO A 134 34.71 -6.23 6.13
N THR A 135 36.02 -6.09 6.32
CA THR A 135 36.61 -4.97 7.05
C THR A 135 36.54 -3.65 6.27
N THR A 136 36.82 -3.69 4.97
CA THR A 136 36.92 -2.48 4.14
C THR A 136 35.80 -2.34 3.12
N LYS A 137 35.11 -3.45 2.80
CA LYS A 137 34.06 -3.49 1.78
C LYS A 137 32.70 -3.91 2.35
N LEU A 138 32.59 -4.27 3.64
CA LEU A 138 31.32 -4.64 4.29
C LEU A 138 30.55 -5.72 3.51
N ALA A 139 31.25 -6.60 2.79
CA ALA A 139 30.68 -7.73 2.04
C ALA A 139 31.73 -8.84 1.91
N ARG A 140 31.33 -10.00 1.38
CA ARG A 140 32.20 -11.17 1.23
C ARG A 140 32.11 -11.76 -0.17
N GLY A 141 33.26 -11.98 -0.80
CA GLY A 141 33.33 -12.73 -2.06
C GLY A 141 33.41 -11.87 -3.32
N PRO A 142 33.44 -12.51 -4.51
CA PRO A 142 33.66 -11.83 -5.79
C PRO A 142 32.54 -10.83 -6.08
N CYS A 143 32.91 -9.60 -6.45
CA CYS A 143 31.99 -8.52 -6.79
C CYS A 143 30.91 -8.22 -5.74
N GLY A 144 31.13 -8.58 -4.47
CA GLY A 144 30.17 -8.37 -3.37
C GLY A 144 29.48 -9.64 -2.88
N GLY A 145 29.68 -10.77 -3.56
CA GLY A 145 29.28 -12.10 -3.10
C GLY A 145 28.64 -12.99 -4.15
N PRO A 146 28.21 -14.21 -3.76
CA PRO A 146 27.58 -15.17 -4.65
C PRO A 146 26.40 -14.57 -5.44
N GLY A 147 26.50 -14.53 -6.77
CA GLY A 147 25.44 -14.00 -7.64
C GLY A 147 25.27 -12.48 -7.64
N ALA A 148 26.08 -11.72 -6.90
CA ALA A 148 25.96 -10.26 -6.83
C ALA A 148 26.30 -9.56 -8.16
N GLY A 149 27.28 -10.10 -8.88
CA GLY A 149 27.73 -9.54 -10.16
C GLY A 149 28.86 -10.33 -10.78
N TYR A 150 29.42 -9.79 -11.86
CA TYR A 150 30.55 -10.35 -12.60
C TYR A 150 31.50 -9.23 -13.08
N ILE A 151 32.73 -9.59 -13.40
CA ILE A 151 33.72 -8.67 -13.95
C ILE A 151 33.49 -8.51 -15.46
N ASN A 152 33.38 -7.27 -15.93
CA ASN A 152 33.20 -6.92 -17.34
C ASN A 152 34.54 -6.72 -18.07
N ASP A 153 34.47 -6.43 -19.37
CA ASP A 153 35.63 -6.25 -20.26
C ASP A 153 36.54 -5.06 -19.89
N ASN A 154 36.09 -4.17 -19.00
CA ASN A 154 36.89 -3.07 -18.46
C ASN A 154 37.52 -3.43 -17.09
N GLY A 155 37.35 -4.66 -16.63
CA GLY A 155 37.82 -5.12 -15.32
C GLY A 155 37.01 -4.59 -14.14
N SER A 156 35.79 -4.07 -14.34
CA SER A 156 34.91 -3.54 -13.28
C SER A 156 33.75 -4.50 -12.99
N CYS A 157 33.21 -4.48 -11.78
CA CYS A 157 32.04 -5.30 -11.44
C CYS A 157 30.76 -4.71 -12.05
N THR A 158 30.06 -5.53 -12.82
CA THR A 158 28.69 -5.29 -13.29
C THR A 158 27.73 -6.01 -12.36
N CYS A 159 26.73 -5.29 -11.84
CA CYS A 159 25.79 -5.84 -10.87
C CYS A 159 24.61 -6.54 -11.55
N ASN A 160 24.21 -7.69 -11.00
CA ASN A 160 23.01 -8.39 -11.42
C ASN A 160 21.75 -7.70 -10.90
N ALA A 161 20.59 -8.08 -11.45
CA ALA A 161 19.30 -7.61 -10.95
C ALA A 161 19.13 -7.95 -9.45
N GLY A 162 18.55 -7.02 -8.69
CA GLY A 162 18.44 -7.15 -7.22
C GLY A 162 19.67 -6.62 -6.46
N PHE A 163 20.69 -6.13 -7.16
CA PHE A 163 21.87 -5.51 -6.56
C PHE A 163 22.05 -4.08 -7.04
N ARG A 164 22.65 -3.25 -6.19
CA ARG A 164 23.05 -1.88 -6.51
C ARG A 164 24.55 -1.73 -6.36
N ARG A 165 25.14 -0.97 -7.29
CA ARG A 165 26.56 -0.64 -7.27
C ARG A 165 26.85 0.41 -6.19
N VAL A 166 27.83 0.13 -5.34
CA VAL A 166 28.41 1.07 -4.36
C VAL A 166 29.92 1.05 -4.58
N GLY A 167 30.47 2.14 -5.11
CA GLY A 167 31.84 2.14 -5.64
C GLY A 167 31.98 1.16 -6.82
N ASP A 168 32.80 0.13 -6.65
CA ASP A 168 33.07 -0.89 -7.68
C ASP A 168 32.59 -2.30 -7.28
N LEU A 169 31.71 -2.40 -6.29
CA LEU A 169 31.13 -3.67 -5.84
C LEU A 169 29.61 -3.60 -5.83
N CYS A 170 28.96 -4.77 -5.78
CA CYS A 170 27.52 -4.92 -5.86
C CYS A 170 26.95 -5.39 -4.53
N TYR A 171 25.92 -4.70 -4.04
CA TYR A 171 25.28 -4.99 -2.75
C TYR A 171 23.81 -5.26 -2.97
N SER A 172 23.28 -6.28 -2.28
CA SER A 172 21.85 -6.58 -2.36
C SER A 172 21.03 -5.40 -1.82
N TYR A 173 19.90 -5.11 -2.45
CA TYR A 173 18.94 -4.14 -1.90
C TYR A 173 18.50 -4.47 -0.47
N ASP A 174 18.49 -5.76 -0.09
CA ASP A 174 18.16 -6.22 1.27
C ASP A 174 19.17 -5.73 2.33
N CYS A 175 20.41 -5.44 1.91
CA CYS A 175 21.47 -4.93 2.78
C CYS A 175 21.56 -3.40 2.79
N LEU A 176 20.80 -2.72 1.92
CA LEU A 176 20.89 -1.28 1.78
C LEU A 176 19.86 -0.62 2.69
N SER A 177 20.38 0.20 3.61
CA SER A 177 19.59 1.12 4.42
C SER A 177 18.74 1.98 3.49
N ALA A 178 17.41 2.06 3.70
CA ALA A 178 16.44 2.72 2.82
C ALA A 178 17.00 4.03 2.22
N VAL A 179 17.47 3.91 0.98
CA VAL A 179 17.96 4.99 0.14
C VAL A 179 16.73 5.54 -0.58
N THR A 180 16.52 6.85 -0.56
CA THR A 180 15.49 7.42 -1.42
C THR A 180 15.79 7.05 -2.89
N PRO A 181 14.78 6.68 -3.71
CA PRO A 181 14.99 6.37 -5.13
C PRO A 181 15.69 7.51 -5.91
N THR A 182 15.62 8.72 -5.36
CA THR A 182 16.17 9.97 -5.89
C THR A 182 17.60 10.29 -5.47
N ASP A 183 18.24 9.45 -4.65
CA ASP A 183 19.63 9.67 -4.26
C ASP A 183 20.56 9.46 -5.47
N THR A 184 20.75 10.57 -6.18
CA THR A 184 21.55 10.76 -7.40
C THR A 184 23.03 11.00 -7.04
N LYS A 185 23.34 11.17 -5.76
CA LYS A 185 24.71 11.19 -5.24
C LYS A 185 25.19 9.75 -5.01
N GLY A 186 26.49 9.54 -5.25
CA GLY A 186 27.12 8.24 -5.05
C GLY A 186 26.83 7.67 -3.67
N LEU A 187 26.50 6.38 -3.62
CA LEU A 187 26.36 5.67 -2.35
C LEU A 187 27.73 5.45 -1.72
N ASP A 188 27.80 5.67 -0.42
CA ASP A 188 28.96 5.34 0.42
C ASP A 188 28.71 4.07 1.24
N LEU A 189 29.78 3.34 1.57
CA LEU A 189 29.70 2.06 2.28
C LEU A 189 29.12 2.20 3.70
N SER A 190 29.77 2.98 4.56
CA SER A 190 29.38 3.10 5.98
C SER A 190 27.96 3.60 6.22
N PRO A 191 27.41 4.61 5.52
CA PRO A 191 26.06 5.06 5.81
C PRO A 191 24.96 4.18 5.18
N HIS A 192 25.26 3.37 4.15
CA HIS A 192 24.23 2.69 3.35
C HIS A 192 24.26 1.17 3.43
N VAL A 193 25.42 0.53 3.52
CA VAL A 193 25.52 -0.93 3.59
C VAL A 193 25.46 -1.35 5.05
N CYS A 194 24.36 -1.98 5.46
CA CYS A 194 24.14 -2.43 6.83
C CYS A 194 24.42 -1.35 7.89
N SER A 195 24.16 -0.08 7.53
CA SER A 195 24.47 1.11 8.32
C SER A 195 25.91 1.17 8.84
N GLY A 196 26.85 0.49 8.16
CA GLY A 196 28.27 0.48 8.51
C GLY A 196 28.60 -0.32 9.78
N LYS A 197 27.58 -0.93 10.39
CA LYS A 197 27.66 -1.68 11.65
C LYS A 197 27.48 -3.18 11.41
N GLY A 198 27.67 -3.63 10.18
CA GLY A 198 27.53 -5.02 9.79
C GLY A 198 28.05 -5.27 8.38
N VAL A 199 27.98 -6.54 7.99
CA VAL A 199 28.48 -7.06 6.72
C VAL A 199 27.28 -7.56 5.92
N CYS A 200 27.17 -7.13 4.66
CA CYS A 200 26.21 -7.73 3.73
C CYS A 200 26.70 -9.11 3.33
N ALA A 201 25.99 -10.16 3.72
CA ALA A 201 26.39 -11.53 3.49
C ALA A 201 25.25 -12.35 2.90
N TYR A 202 25.63 -13.31 2.05
CA TYR A 202 24.71 -14.32 1.53
C TYR A 202 24.58 -15.46 2.53
N ASN A 203 23.37 -15.70 3.02
CA ASN A 203 23.09 -16.82 3.89
C ASN A 203 22.67 -18.03 3.06
N GLN A 204 23.50 -19.08 3.06
CA GLN A 204 23.24 -20.30 2.29
C GLN A 204 22.02 -21.09 2.79
N LEU A 205 21.64 -20.97 4.06
CA LEU A 205 20.48 -21.66 4.62
C LEU A 205 19.17 -21.03 4.17
N THR A 206 19.13 -19.70 4.09
CA THR A 206 17.91 -18.97 3.66
C THR A 206 17.90 -18.68 2.16
N GLY A 207 19.04 -18.83 1.49
CA GLY A 207 19.21 -18.50 0.08
C GLY A 207 19.11 -17.00 -0.21
N ARG A 208 19.28 -16.13 0.79
CA ARG A 208 19.07 -14.69 0.69
C ARG A 208 20.23 -13.88 1.26
N TYR A 209 20.38 -12.66 0.78
CA TYR A 209 21.28 -11.69 1.37
C TYR A 209 20.64 -11.04 2.60
N GLY A 210 21.48 -10.63 3.55
CA GLY A 210 21.08 -9.86 4.71
C GLY A 210 22.29 -9.29 5.44
N CYS A 211 22.01 -8.50 6.46
CA CYS A 211 23.06 -7.90 7.29
C CYS A 211 23.45 -8.82 8.44
N GLU A 212 24.72 -9.24 8.46
CA GLU A 212 25.39 -9.81 9.63
C GLU A 212 25.93 -8.65 10.48
N CYS A 213 25.20 -8.29 11.53
CA CYS A 213 25.54 -7.14 12.35
C CYS A 213 26.66 -7.44 13.35
N ASN A 214 27.45 -6.42 13.66
CA ASN A 214 28.47 -6.46 14.71
C ASN A 214 27.84 -6.70 16.09
N ASP A 215 28.65 -7.16 17.05
CA ASP A 215 28.21 -7.41 18.42
C ASP A 215 27.45 -6.22 19.02
N GLY A 216 26.32 -6.51 19.66
CA GLY A 216 25.44 -5.51 20.26
C GLY A 216 24.35 -4.95 19.33
N TYR A 217 24.44 -5.18 18.02
CA TYR A 217 23.44 -4.74 17.04
C TYR A 217 22.55 -5.89 16.54
N LYS A 218 21.38 -5.54 16.01
CA LYS A 218 20.44 -6.47 15.39
C LYS A 218 20.09 -6.00 13.99
N ALA A 219 19.85 -6.95 13.10
CA ALA A 219 19.48 -6.69 11.71
C ALA A 219 17.99 -6.35 11.60
N PHE A 220 17.68 -5.21 10.99
CA PHE A 220 16.34 -4.75 10.66
C PHE A 220 16.31 -4.30 9.19
N GLY A 221 16.08 -5.25 8.29
CA GLY A 221 16.32 -5.03 6.85
C GLY A 221 17.78 -4.66 6.59
N GLY A 222 18.02 -3.60 5.82
CA GLY A 222 19.35 -3.06 5.53
C GLY A 222 19.99 -2.24 6.66
N TYR A 223 19.46 -2.31 7.89
CA TYR A 223 19.98 -1.59 9.05
C TYR A 223 20.53 -2.52 10.12
N CYS A 224 21.71 -2.22 10.64
CA CYS A 224 22.24 -2.81 11.87
C CYS A 224 22.12 -1.79 13.01
N THR A 225 21.13 -1.97 13.88
CA THR A 225 20.84 -1.02 14.96
C THR A 225 20.29 -1.72 16.21
N HIS A 226 20.07 -0.97 17.28
CA HIS A 226 19.42 -1.46 18.49
C HIS A 226 17.90 -1.46 18.32
N SER A 227 17.21 -2.41 18.97
CA SER A 227 15.77 -2.59 18.79
C SER A 227 14.93 -1.36 19.15
N GLY A 228 15.36 -0.53 20.09
CA GLY A 228 14.66 0.71 20.45
C GLY A 228 14.88 1.87 19.48
N CYS A 229 15.75 1.69 18.49
CA CYS A 229 16.03 2.66 17.43
C CYS A 229 15.51 2.21 16.05
N ALA A 230 14.95 1.01 15.97
CA ALA A 230 14.39 0.47 14.73
C ALA A 230 12.91 0.83 14.62
N GLY A 231 12.58 1.70 13.67
CA GLY A 231 11.21 2.06 13.32
C GLY A 231 10.73 1.32 12.08
N LYS A 232 9.41 1.12 11.99
CA LYS A 232 8.73 0.56 10.80
C LYS A 232 7.94 1.66 10.11
N VAL A 233 8.05 1.73 8.78
CA VAL A 233 7.33 2.70 7.96
C VAL A 233 6.75 2.00 6.74
N ILE A 234 5.64 2.52 6.18
CA ILE A 234 5.12 2.06 4.88
C ILE A 234 5.69 2.98 3.80
N HIS A 235 6.32 2.40 2.78
CA HIS A 235 6.85 3.11 1.62
C HIS A 235 6.57 2.29 0.35
N ASP A 236 5.92 2.92 -0.62
CA ASP A 236 5.48 2.29 -1.89
C ASP A 236 4.63 1.02 -1.68
N GLY A 237 3.80 1.03 -0.62
CA GLY A 237 2.95 -0.11 -0.25
C GLY A 237 3.67 -1.23 0.49
N GLU A 238 4.98 -1.11 0.74
CA GLU A 238 5.77 -2.11 1.47
C GLU A 238 6.19 -1.62 2.86
N VAL A 239 6.25 -2.52 3.84
CA VAL A 239 6.80 -2.22 5.16
C VAL A 239 8.33 -2.22 5.09
N LYS A 240 8.95 -1.09 5.37
CA LYS A 240 10.39 -0.91 5.43
C LYS A 240 10.83 -0.53 6.86
N TYR A 241 12.08 -0.87 7.19
CA TYR A 241 12.71 -0.47 8.44
C TYR A 241 13.55 0.78 8.23
N VAL A 242 13.62 1.65 9.26
CA VAL A 242 14.50 2.82 9.30
C VAL A 242 15.08 2.99 10.70
N GLU A 243 16.28 3.56 10.81
CA GLU A 243 16.92 3.87 12.10
C GLU A 243 16.69 5.35 12.47
N CYS A 244 15.78 5.65 13.40
CA CYS A 244 15.55 6.99 13.96
C CYS A 244 15.34 8.14 12.93
N LYS A 245 14.80 7.82 11.75
CA LYS A 245 14.50 8.80 10.68
C LYS A 245 13.00 9.03 10.55
N VAL A 246 12.62 10.21 10.04
CA VAL A 246 11.32 10.35 9.36
C VAL A 246 11.47 9.96 7.90
N TYR A 247 10.33 9.69 7.28
CA TYR A 247 10.24 9.47 5.85
C TYR A 247 10.83 10.64 5.01
N ASP A 248 10.79 11.88 5.50
CA ASP A 248 11.27 13.08 4.79
C ASP A 248 12.79 13.37 4.92
N GLY A 249 13.53 12.61 5.73
CA GLY A 249 14.98 12.83 5.90
C GLY A 249 15.56 12.38 7.25
N THR A 250 16.81 12.80 7.50
CA THR A 250 17.56 12.49 8.74
C THR A 250 17.29 13.55 9.81
N VAL A 251 16.59 13.15 10.88
CA VAL A 251 16.13 14.02 11.98
C VAL A 251 16.47 13.49 13.38
N GLY A 252 17.21 12.38 13.44
CA GLY A 252 17.53 11.74 14.71
C GLY A 252 18.70 10.78 14.63
N GLY A 253 19.23 10.49 15.81
CA GLY A 253 20.31 9.52 16.01
C GLY A 253 19.93 8.53 17.09
N CYS A 254 20.37 7.28 16.93
CA CYS A 254 20.24 6.28 17.98
C CYS A 254 21.23 6.59 19.10
N VAL A 255 20.72 6.85 20.31
CA VAL A 255 21.52 7.12 21.50
C VAL A 255 21.19 6.13 22.61
N GLN A 256 22.19 5.83 23.43
CA GLN A 256 21.98 5.06 24.65
C GLN A 256 21.40 5.98 25.74
N ASP A 257 20.37 5.52 26.43
CA ASP A 257 19.90 6.12 27.67
C ASP A 257 21.00 5.95 28.74
N PRO A 258 21.49 7.05 29.34
CA PRO A 258 22.55 7.00 30.34
C PRO A 258 22.24 6.11 31.55
N ASN A 259 20.96 5.90 31.86
CA ASN A 259 20.51 5.30 33.11
C ASN A 259 19.92 3.89 32.95
N ALA A 260 19.55 3.48 31.73
CA ALA A 260 18.74 2.27 31.52
C ALA A 260 19.41 1.19 30.64
N GLN A 261 20.62 1.42 30.11
CA GLN A 261 21.23 0.59 29.04
C GLN A 261 20.31 0.35 27.82
N THR A 262 19.21 1.07 27.72
CA THR A 262 18.29 1.02 26.59
C THR A 262 18.75 2.01 25.52
N TYR A 263 18.38 1.75 24.28
CA TYR A 263 18.67 2.64 23.17
C TYR A 263 17.38 3.25 22.66
N SER A 264 17.41 4.53 22.34
CA SER A 264 16.26 5.25 21.83
C SER A 264 16.69 6.33 20.84
N CYS A 265 15.75 6.81 20.04
CA CYS A 265 16.00 7.90 19.13
C CYS A 265 16.09 9.24 19.86
N SER A 266 17.23 9.90 19.73
CA SER A 266 17.37 11.33 20.02
C SER A 266 16.92 12.12 18.79
N CYS A 267 15.89 12.93 18.97
CA CYS A 267 15.24 13.65 17.89
C CYS A 267 15.50 15.16 18.00
N GLY A 268 15.52 15.85 16.86
CA GLY A 268 15.59 17.31 16.83
C GLY A 268 14.40 17.98 17.54
N SER A 269 14.51 19.28 17.83
CA SER A 269 13.55 20.02 18.68
C SER A 269 12.10 20.03 18.17
N ALA A 270 11.87 19.93 16.86
CA ALA A 270 10.52 19.87 16.25
C ALA A 270 9.93 18.44 16.23
N TYR A 271 10.71 17.44 16.64
CA TYR A 271 10.38 16.03 16.54
C TYR A 271 10.33 15.39 17.93
N LYS A 272 9.67 14.24 18.03
CA LYS A 272 9.61 13.41 19.24
C LYS A 272 9.81 11.95 18.84
N ASN A 273 10.40 11.17 19.74
CA ASN A 273 10.53 9.74 19.53
C ASN A 273 9.16 9.06 19.70
N ALA A 274 8.74 8.32 18.67
CA ALA A 274 7.60 7.41 18.72
C ALA A 274 7.94 6.13 17.96
N ASN A 275 7.83 4.96 18.59
CA ASN A 275 8.01 3.65 17.96
C ASN A 275 9.33 3.48 17.17
N GLY A 276 10.44 4.03 17.67
CA GLY A 276 11.74 3.95 16.98
C GLY A 276 11.89 4.92 15.80
N LEU A 277 11.00 5.91 15.70
CA LEU A 277 11.00 6.97 14.69
C LEU A 277 11.08 8.34 15.36
N CYS A 278 11.69 9.31 14.67
CA CYS A 278 11.62 10.71 15.06
C CYS A 278 10.52 11.40 14.28
N VAL A 279 9.34 11.54 14.86
CA VAL A 279 8.13 12.03 14.18
C VAL A 279 7.85 13.50 14.52
N HIS A 280 7.29 14.26 13.59
CA HIS A 280 7.01 15.68 13.82
C HIS A 280 5.90 15.84 14.87
N LYS A 281 6.07 16.77 15.81
CA LYS A 281 5.13 16.98 16.93
C LYS A 281 3.69 17.27 16.50
N ALA A 282 3.50 17.85 15.31
CA ALA A 282 2.19 18.12 14.72
C ALA A 282 1.33 16.85 14.48
N CYS A 283 1.95 15.67 14.37
CA CYS A 283 1.26 14.39 14.20
C CYS A 283 1.13 13.60 15.51
N MET A 284 1.40 14.25 16.66
CA MET A 284 1.33 13.65 17.99
C MET A 284 0.41 14.46 18.93
N PRO A 285 -0.88 14.63 18.59
CA PRO A 285 -1.82 15.25 19.53
C PRO A 285 -1.87 14.44 20.82
N GLY A 286 -1.66 15.10 21.96
CA GLY A 286 -1.67 14.44 23.27
C GLY A 286 -0.65 13.31 23.41
N ASP A 287 0.49 13.41 22.73
CA ASP A 287 1.56 12.40 22.69
C ASP A 287 1.21 11.06 22.03
N VAL A 288 0.08 10.97 21.33
CA VAL A 288 -0.32 9.78 20.58
C VAL A 288 0.01 9.97 19.10
N TYR A 289 0.94 9.17 18.58
CA TYR A 289 1.32 9.23 17.17
C TYR A 289 0.18 8.76 16.26
N CYS A 290 -0.30 9.64 15.39
CA CYS A 290 -1.33 9.38 14.38
C CYS A 290 -2.56 8.62 14.90
N GLY A 291 -3.08 8.95 16.09
CA GLY A 291 -4.23 8.26 16.68
C GLY A 291 -3.96 6.81 17.12
N GLY A 292 -2.69 6.42 17.22
CA GLY A 292 -2.24 5.08 17.62
C GLY A 292 -1.99 4.14 16.45
N ASP A 293 -2.04 4.63 15.21
CA ASP A 293 -1.55 3.90 14.04
C ASP A 293 -0.02 3.91 14.04
N THR A 294 0.58 2.77 14.43
CA THR A 294 2.03 2.62 14.56
C THR A 294 2.76 2.53 13.22
N LEU A 295 2.04 2.31 12.12
CA LEU A 295 2.59 2.21 10.76
C LEU A 295 2.25 3.43 9.89
N ALA A 296 1.47 4.38 10.41
CA ALA A 296 1.20 5.65 9.74
C ALA A 296 2.50 6.43 9.48
N SER A 297 2.46 7.28 8.45
CA SER A 297 3.55 8.21 8.13
C SER A 297 3.12 9.65 8.37
N CYS A 298 3.92 10.41 9.13
CA CYS A 298 3.73 11.86 9.26
C CYS A 298 4.51 12.58 8.17
N MET A 299 3.81 13.30 7.30
CA MET A 299 4.41 13.97 6.16
C MET A 299 3.81 15.36 5.93
N ARG A 300 4.60 16.24 5.32
CA ARG A 300 4.16 17.59 4.98
C ARG A 300 3.33 17.56 3.71
N GLY A 301 2.06 17.93 3.81
CA GLY A 301 1.13 18.06 2.71
C GLY A 301 1.43 19.25 1.80
N SER A 302 0.66 19.35 0.71
CA SER A 302 0.74 20.46 -0.25
C SER A 302 0.32 21.81 0.34
N ASP A 303 -0.42 21.81 1.45
CA ASP A 303 -0.80 22.98 2.24
C ASP A 303 0.29 23.43 3.23
N ASN A 304 1.51 22.88 3.12
CA ASN A 304 2.65 23.07 4.02
C ASN A 304 2.39 22.65 5.47
N ARG A 305 1.32 21.90 5.74
CA ARG A 305 0.99 21.38 7.06
C ARG A 305 1.42 19.93 7.19
N TYR A 306 1.82 19.53 8.39
CA TYR A 306 2.10 18.12 8.66
C TYR A 306 0.79 17.38 8.90
N GLY A 307 0.64 16.22 8.28
CA GLY A 307 -0.52 15.35 8.47
C GLY A 307 -0.12 13.89 8.45
N CYS A 308 -1.00 13.06 9.00
CA CYS A 308 -0.84 11.61 8.99
C CYS A 308 -1.34 11.02 7.66
N VAL A 309 -0.57 10.08 7.13
CA VAL A 309 -0.99 9.14 6.10
C VAL A 309 -1.17 7.80 6.77
N CYS A 310 -2.41 7.32 6.79
CA CYS A 310 -2.81 6.15 7.55
C CYS A 310 -2.41 4.85 6.85
N SER A 311 -2.11 3.83 7.66
CA SER A 311 -1.87 2.47 7.19
C SER A 311 -3.17 1.79 6.77
N GLU A 312 -3.05 0.63 6.11
CA GLU A 312 -4.20 -0.17 5.72
C GLU A 312 -5.08 -0.54 6.94
N GLY A 313 -6.39 -0.37 6.80
CA GLY A 313 -7.36 -0.59 7.87
C GLY A 313 -7.60 0.63 8.77
N TYR A 314 -6.96 1.77 8.47
CA TYR A 314 -7.24 3.07 9.05
C TYR A 314 -7.66 4.08 7.97
N GLU A 315 -8.43 5.07 8.37
CA GLU A 315 -8.79 6.24 7.56
C GLU A 315 -8.41 7.53 8.29
N LEU A 316 -8.05 8.55 7.52
CA LEU A 316 -7.69 9.86 8.07
C LEU A 316 -8.94 10.59 8.54
N SER A 317 -8.95 11.01 9.80
CA SER A 317 -10.04 11.83 10.33
C SER A 317 -10.05 13.22 9.68
N GLU A 318 -11.26 13.71 9.36
CA GLU A 318 -11.46 15.08 8.90
C GLU A 318 -11.32 16.11 10.03
N LYS A 319 -11.31 15.66 11.29
CA LYS A 319 -11.09 16.52 12.45
C LYS A 319 -9.68 17.11 12.39
N ARG A 320 -9.61 18.44 12.43
CA ARG A 320 -8.34 19.15 12.54
C ARG A 320 -8.01 19.45 14.00
N ASN A 321 -6.74 19.37 14.35
CA ASN A 321 -6.26 19.80 15.66
C ASN A 321 -6.22 21.33 15.78
N ALA A 322 -5.77 21.85 16.93
CA ALA A 322 -5.68 23.29 17.21
C ALA A 322 -4.83 24.06 16.17
N ASP A 323 -3.83 23.40 15.60
CA ASP A 323 -2.93 23.96 14.59
C ASP A 323 -3.46 23.75 13.15
N GLY A 324 -4.65 23.15 13.00
CA GLY A 324 -5.28 22.91 11.72
C GLY A 324 -4.72 21.71 10.95
N ASN A 325 -3.95 20.83 11.60
CA ASN A 325 -3.35 19.63 11.02
C ASN A 325 -4.33 18.44 11.08
N ARG A 326 -4.25 17.53 10.11
CA ARG A 326 -4.98 16.24 10.12
C ARG A 326 -4.04 15.17 10.66
N ASP A 327 -4.16 14.89 11.94
CA ASP A 327 -3.15 14.17 12.72
C ASP A 327 -3.65 12.87 13.36
N THR A 328 -4.86 12.43 13.00
CA THR A 328 -5.52 11.30 13.66
C THR A 328 -5.98 10.28 12.62
N CYS A 329 -5.41 9.08 12.67
CA CYS A 329 -5.89 7.92 11.92
C CYS A 329 -6.85 7.11 12.78
N VAL A 330 -8.04 6.83 12.25
CA VAL A 330 -9.10 6.10 12.92
C VAL A 330 -9.32 4.78 12.20
N PRO A 331 -9.46 3.63 12.90
CA PRO A 331 -9.74 2.36 12.26
C PRO A 331 -10.96 2.44 11.34
N SER A 332 -10.86 1.94 10.11
CA SER A 332 -11.91 2.03 9.09
C SER A 332 -13.25 1.45 9.55
N LYS A 333 -13.22 0.46 10.45
CA LYS A 333 -14.43 -0.14 11.05
C LYS A 333 -15.22 0.81 11.95
N CYS A 334 -14.56 1.80 12.53
CA CYS A 334 -15.17 2.85 13.34
C CYS A 334 -15.55 4.07 12.50
N MET A 335 -15.21 4.11 11.21
CA MET A 335 -15.49 5.22 10.32
C MET A 335 -16.78 4.95 9.56
N TYR A 336 -17.78 5.78 9.79
CA TYR A 336 -19.09 5.65 9.16
C TYR A 336 -19.29 6.72 8.10
N LYS A 337 -19.73 6.29 6.92
CA LYS A 337 -20.04 7.18 5.80
C LYS A 337 -21.50 7.02 5.42
N GLN A 338 -22.33 8.00 5.75
CA GLN A 338 -23.77 7.92 5.52
C GLN A 338 -24.13 7.95 4.03
N PHE A 339 -23.52 8.85 3.27
CA PHE A 339 -23.76 9.00 1.83
C PHE A 339 -22.44 9.03 1.05
N ALA A 340 -22.50 8.70 -0.25
CA ALA A 340 -21.32 8.64 -1.11
C ALA A 340 -20.56 9.97 -1.18
N SER A 341 -21.27 11.09 -1.08
CA SER A 341 -20.74 12.46 -1.06
C SER A 341 -20.33 12.97 0.33
N SER A 342 -20.69 12.27 1.41
CA SER A 342 -20.36 12.69 2.77
C SER A 342 -18.92 12.29 3.15
N PRO A 343 -18.24 13.08 4.01
CA PRO A 343 -17.02 12.61 4.65
C PRO A 343 -17.32 11.39 5.53
N ALA A 344 -16.35 10.50 5.67
CA ALA A 344 -16.42 9.45 6.69
C ALA A 344 -16.16 10.08 8.06
N VAL A 345 -17.00 9.76 9.04
CA VAL A 345 -16.93 10.34 10.38
C VAL A 345 -16.81 9.22 11.41
N GLU A 346 -15.87 9.37 12.33
CA GLU A 346 -15.67 8.44 13.43
C GLU A 346 -16.96 8.30 14.25
N CYS A 347 -17.48 7.09 14.34
CA CYS A 347 -18.67 6.72 15.12
C CYS A 347 -19.85 7.69 14.91
N ASN A 348 -20.02 8.16 13.67
CA ASN A 348 -21.03 9.15 13.26
C ASN A 348 -20.99 10.47 14.09
N GLY A 349 -19.84 10.82 14.67
CA GLY A 349 -19.67 12.01 15.51
C GLY A 349 -20.34 11.90 16.88
N LEU A 350 -20.92 10.75 17.21
CA LEU A 350 -21.67 10.48 18.44
C LEU A 350 -20.94 9.49 19.35
N GLY A 351 -19.65 9.29 19.13
CA GLY A 351 -18.83 8.37 19.90
C GLY A 351 -17.36 8.51 19.57
N THR A 352 -16.56 7.67 20.20
CA THR A 352 -15.13 7.53 19.93
C THR A 352 -14.79 6.05 19.70
N CYS A 353 -13.85 5.77 18.83
CA CYS A 353 -13.39 4.40 18.60
C CYS A 353 -12.58 3.92 19.80
N SER A 354 -12.87 2.71 20.30
CA SER A 354 -12.20 2.17 21.48
C SER A 354 -10.68 2.08 21.30
N THR A 355 -9.92 2.52 22.29
CA THR A 355 -8.45 2.52 22.27
C THR A 355 -7.82 1.20 22.71
N THR A 356 -8.60 0.30 23.32
CA THR A 356 -8.16 -1.02 23.79
C THR A 356 -8.39 -2.13 22.76
N ASN A 357 -7.50 -3.13 22.76
CA ASN A 357 -7.49 -4.34 21.92
C ASN A 357 -6.90 -4.21 20.50
N SER A 358 -6.67 -5.37 19.86
CA SER A 358 -6.24 -5.48 18.46
C SER A 358 -7.22 -4.75 17.54
N LEU A 359 -6.75 -4.26 16.39
CA LEU A 359 -7.57 -3.64 15.33
C LEU A 359 -8.87 -4.39 15.03
N LYS A 360 -8.85 -5.73 15.13
CA LYS A 360 -10.03 -6.58 14.85
C LYS A 360 -11.18 -6.36 15.83
N ASN A 361 -10.89 -5.95 17.06
CA ASN A 361 -11.83 -5.83 18.17
C ASN A 361 -12.20 -4.37 18.47
N ARG A 362 -11.69 -3.41 17.68
CA ARG A 362 -12.05 -2.01 17.88
C ARG A 362 -13.48 -1.76 17.44
N GLN A 363 -14.23 -1.05 18.28
CA GLN A 363 -15.64 -0.75 18.10
C GLN A 363 -15.96 0.66 18.59
N CYS A 364 -17.12 1.17 18.21
CA CYS A 364 -17.57 2.48 18.62
C CYS A 364 -18.03 2.49 20.08
N GLN A 365 -17.51 3.44 20.86
CA GLN A 365 -17.99 3.76 22.20
C GLN A 365 -18.84 5.01 22.08
N CYS A 366 -20.14 4.84 22.20
CA CYS A 366 -21.10 5.94 22.03
C CYS A 366 -21.09 6.87 23.24
N ASN A 367 -21.14 8.16 22.96
CA ASN A 367 -21.22 9.22 23.96
C ASN A 367 -22.70 9.53 24.26
N SER A 368 -22.96 10.00 25.49
CA SER A 368 -24.30 10.47 25.90
C SER A 368 -25.37 9.37 25.74
N ASP A 369 -26.56 9.72 25.23
CA ASP A 369 -27.69 8.82 25.04
C ASP A 369 -27.65 8.04 23.70
N ALA A 370 -26.55 8.12 22.96
CA ALA A 370 -26.40 7.41 21.69
C ALA A 370 -26.18 5.91 21.93
N LYS A 371 -26.78 5.08 21.08
CA LYS A 371 -26.65 3.62 21.11
C LYS A 371 -25.95 3.11 19.85
N GLU A 372 -25.27 1.97 19.99
CA GLU A 372 -24.60 1.32 18.87
C GLU A 372 -25.63 0.60 18.00
N TYR A 373 -25.57 0.84 16.68
CA TYR A 373 -26.36 0.13 15.67
C TYR A 373 -25.46 -0.34 14.53
N THR A 374 -25.83 -1.45 13.91
CA THR A 374 -25.17 -1.95 12.69
C THR A 374 -25.90 -1.42 11.48
N LEU A 375 -25.27 -0.53 10.73
CA LEU A 375 -25.83 0.15 9.58
C LEU A 375 -25.02 -0.12 8.32
N ARG A 376 -25.70 -0.19 7.19
CA ARG A 376 -25.03 -0.17 5.89
C ARG A 376 -24.54 1.25 5.62
N ASP A 377 -23.26 1.39 5.34
CA ASP A 377 -22.68 2.67 4.94
C ASP A 377 -22.79 2.86 3.41
N ALA A 378 -22.34 4.01 2.91
CA ALA A 378 -22.40 4.36 1.50
C ALA A 378 -21.57 3.48 0.56
N THR A 379 -20.62 2.70 1.10
CA THR A 379 -19.86 1.70 0.33
C THR A 379 -20.62 0.39 0.19
N GLY A 380 -21.69 0.23 0.97
CA GLY A 380 -22.45 -0.99 1.06
C GLY A 380 -21.96 -1.91 2.18
N GLU A 381 -20.94 -1.54 2.95
CA GLU A 381 -20.47 -2.34 4.09
C GLU A 381 -21.33 -2.14 5.33
N LEU A 382 -21.51 -3.21 6.12
CA LEU A 382 -22.15 -3.14 7.43
C LEU A 382 -21.14 -2.67 8.47
N LYS A 383 -21.38 -1.50 9.06
CA LYS A 383 -20.54 -0.90 10.09
C LYS A 383 -21.33 -0.62 11.36
N LYS A 384 -20.67 -0.80 12.51
CA LYS A 384 -21.22 -0.43 13.82
C LYS A 384 -20.95 1.04 14.08
N THR A 385 -21.98 1.81 14.39
CA THR A 385 -21.88 3.25 14.62
C THR A 385 -22.87 3.72 15.67
N CYS A 386 -22.70 4.96 16.16
CA CYS A 386 -23.49 5.53 17.24
C CYS A 386 -24.62 6.41 16.71
N ILE A 387 -25.84 6.16 17.16
CA ILE A 387 -27.05 6.88 16.74
C ILE A 387 -27.86 7.28 17.99
N LEU A 388 -28.39 8.50 18.00
CA LEU A 388 -29.35 8.94 19.01
C LEU A 388 -30.75 8.39 18.73
N GLN A 389 -31.46 8.00 19.79
CA GLN A 389 -32.85 7.53 19.67
C GLN A 389 -33.75 8.58 19.00
N SER A 390 -33.51 9.86 19.26
CA SER A 390 -34.24 10.99 18.64
C SER A 390 -34.03 11.12 17.14
N CYS A 391 -33.02 10.46 16.56
CA CYS A 391 -32.78 10.43 15.13
C CYS A 391 -33.42 9.23 14.41
N ILE A 392 -33.97 8.26 15.14
CA ILE A 392 -34.55 7.06 14.55
C ILE A 392 -36.01 7.37 14.19
N SER A 393 -36.30 7.52 12.90
CA SER A 393 -37.65 7.81 12.41
C SER A 393 -38.56 6.58 12.41
N SER A 394 -38.00 5.42 12.10
CA SER A 394 -38.71 4.15 12.11
C SER A 394 -37.72 2.98 12.26
N MET A 395 -38.24 1.79 12.54
CA MET A 395 -37.48 0.54 12.60
C MET A 395 -37.98 -0.42 11.53
N ASP A 396 -37.09 -0.88 10.66
CA ASP A 396 -37.37 -1.98 9.72
C ASP A 396 -36.66 -3.24 10.22
N GLY A 397 -37.36 -4.03 11.02
CA GLY A 397 -36.77 -5.13 11.79
C GLY A 397 -35.75 -4.61 12.81
N GLU A 398 -34.48 -5.06 12.71
CA GLU A 398 -33.37 -4.62 13.56
C GLU A 398 -32.59 -3.41 12.99
N VAL A 399 -32.96 -2.91 11.79
CA VAL A 399 -32.26 -1.81 11.13
C VAL A 399 -33.04 -0.50 11.32
N PRO A 400 -32.50 0.52 12.02
CA PRO A 400 -33.18 1.79 12.18
C PRO A 400 -33.07 2.64 10.91
N VAL A 401 -34.16 3.30 10.55
CA VAL A 401 -34.17 4.36 9.54
C VAL A 401 -33.79 5.66 10.22
N ILE A 402 -32.66 6.25 9.80
CA ILE A 402 -32.11 7.45 10.41
C ILE A 402 -32.64 8.69 9.68
N CYS A 403 -33.27 9.61 10.40
CA CYS A 403 -33.78 10.88 9.89
C CYS A 403 -34.67 10.74 8.64
N GLY A 404 -35.49 9.69 8.57
CA GLY A 404 -36.33 9.40 7.40
C GLY A 404 -35.55 9.04 6.13
N GLY A 405 -34.23 8.83 6.23
CA GLY A 405 -33.34 8.60 5.10
C GLY A 405 -32.84 9.87 4.38
N PHE A 406 -33.24 11.07 4.83
CA PHE A 406 -32.99 12.35 4.13
C PHE A 406 -32.37 13.44 5.02
N GLY A 407 -31.47 13.02 5.91
CA GLY A 407 -30.71 13.90 6.77
C GLY A 407 -29.68 13.13 7.57
N ARG A 408 -28.85 13.84 8.32
CA ARG A 408 -27.80 13.29 9.17
C ARG A 408 -28.16 13.40 10.65
N CYS A 409 -27.78 12.40 11.43
CA CYS A 409 -27.95 12.46 12.89
C CYS A 409 -26.76 13.18 13.50
N GLU A 410 -27.00 14.37 14.06
CA GLU A 410 -26.03 15.16 14.82
C GLU A 410 -26.35 15.11 16.34
N PRO A 411 -25.46 15.61 17.22
CA PRO A 411 -25.69 15.62 18.66
C PRO A 411 -26.99 16.28 19.12
N THR A 412 -27.55 17.21 18.33
CA THR A 412 -28.82 17.90 18.63
C THR A 412 -30.04 17.25 17.96
N GLY A 413 -29.88 16.14 17.25
CA GLY A 413 -30.94 15.45 16.50
C GLY A 413 -30.72 15.49 14.98
N CYS A 414 -31.80 15.29 14.22
CA CYS A 414 -31.73 15.23 12.77
C CYS A 414 -31.48 16.59 12.13
N VAL A 415 -30.43 16.66 11.30
CA VAL A 415 -30.16 17.78 10.41
C VAL A 415 -30.49 17.37 8.99
N CYS A 416 -31.51 17.99 8.44
CA CYS A 416 -32.08 17.64 7.14
C CYS A 416 -31.22 18.11 5.97
N ASP A 417 -31.23 17.32 4.89
CA ASP A 417 -30.57 17.67 3.64
C ASP A 417 -31.22 18.90 2.99
N LEU A 418 -30.52 19.53 2.04
CA LEU A 418 -31.08 20.62 1.25
C LEU A 418 -32.34 20.16 0.51
N GLY A 419 -33.42 20.94 0.63
CA GLY A 419 -34.72 20.62 0.02
C GLY A 419 -35.66 19.78 0.88
N THR A 420 -35.24 19.38 2.09
CA THR A 420 -36.09 18.70 3.08
C THR A 420 -36.28 19.54 4.34
N LYS A 421 -37.31 19.21 5.14
CA LYS A 421 -37.66 19.86 6.41
C LYS A 421 -37.87 18.79 7.48
N LEU A 422 -37.49 19.10 8.71
CA LEU A 422 -37.69 18.21 9.86
C LEU A 422 -39.17 18.21 10.27
N VAL A 423 -39.79 17.03 10.26
CA VAL A 423 -41.14 16.78 10.80
C VAL A 423 -41.03 15.63 11.78
N GLY A 424 -41.24 15.92 13.07
CA GLY A 424 -40.92 14.98 14.15
C GLY A 424 -39.42 14.65 14.14
N ASN A 425 -39.08 13.38 13.93
CA ASN A 425 -37.73 12.83 13.83
C ASN A 425 -37.33 12.43 12.40
N ALA A 426 -38.14 12.79 11.38
CA ALA A 426 -37.88 12.45 9.99
C ALA A 426 -37.66 13.71 9.15
N CYS A 427 -36.71 13.65 8.22
CA CYS A 427 -36.54 14.68 7.22
C CYS A 427 -37.39 14.36 6.00
N VAL A 428 -38.28 15.28 5.64
CA VAL A 428 -39.29 15.08 4.59
C VAL A 428 -39.10 16.12 3.50
N GLY A 429 -39.18 15.71 2.23
CA GLY A 429 -39.11 16.64 1.10
C GLY A 429 -40.18 17.72 1.19
N LEU A 430 -39.81 18.97 0.90
CA LEU A 430 -40.73 20.12 1.03
C LEU A 430 -42.01 19.96 0.21
N ASP A 431 -41.94 19.35 -0.99
CA ASP A 431 -43.10 19.12 -1.86
C ASP A 431 -43.94 17.89 -1.43
N CYS A 432 -43.50 17.14 -0.42
CA CYS A 432 -44.26 16.04 0.19
C CYS A 432 -45.07 16.47 1.41
N LEU A 433 -44.91 17.71 1.88
CA LEU A 433 -45.63 18.23 3.02
C LEU A 433 -47.01 18.72 2.58
N ILE A 434 -48.05 18.14 3.17
CA ILE A 434 -49.42 18.58 2.99
C ILE A 434 -50.01 18.99 4.33
N ASN A 435 -50.89 19.98 4.29
CA ASN A 435 -51.62 20.42 5.46
C ASN A 435 -52.78 19.46 5.72
N THR A 436 -52.83 18.89 6.92
CA THR A 436 -53.92 18.05 7.40
C THR A 436 -54.55 18.69 8.64
N THR A 437 -55.86 18.54 8.81
CA THR A 437 -56.51 18.87 10.09
C THR A 437 -56.36 17.70 11.04
N ASP A 438 -55.82 17.95 12.23
CA ASP A 438 -55.78 16.96 13.29
C ASP A 438 -57.19 16.73 13.90
N VAL A 439 -57.30 15.79 14.85
CA VAL A 439 -58.54 15.47 15.57
C VAL A 439 -59.12 16.65 16.37
N SER A 440 -58.35 17.74 16.52
CA SER A 440 -58.74 18.97 17.21
C SER A 440 -59.11 20.09 16.23
N GLU A 441 -59.25 19.77 14.94
CA GLU A 441 -59.46 20.71 13.83
C GLU A 441 -58.32 21.74 13.66
N GLN A 442 -57.15 21.50 14.25
CA GLN A 442 -55.97 22.33 14.02
C GLN A 442 -55.22 21.89 12.77
N LEU A 443 -54.78 22.88 12.00
CA LEU A 443 -53.88 22.69 10.87
C LEU A 443 -52.53 22.16 11.36
N SER A 444 -52.20 20.93 10.97
CA SER A 444 -50.93 20.26 11.21
C SER A 444 -50.26 19.91 9.87
N GLU A 445 -48.95 20.05 9.77
CA GLU A 445 -48.21 19.60 8.58
C GLU A 445 -47.97 18.08 8.70
N SER A 446 -48.37 17.35 7.67
CA SER A 446 -48.20 15.90 7.58
C SER A 446 -47.48 15.50 6.30
N ALA A 447 -46.61 14.50 6.40
CA ALA A 447 -45.91 13.93 5.25
C ALA A 447 -46.86 13.04 4.44
N CYS A 448 -47.14 13.42 3.18
CA CYS A 448 -47.96 12.64 2.24
C CYS A 448 -49.32 12.16 2.78
N GLY A 449 -49.96 12.95 3.65
CA GLY A 449 -51.27 12.63 4.23
C GLY A 449 -51.26 11.67 5.40
N GLY A 450 -50.07 11.35 5.93
CA GLY A 450 -49.88 10.52 7.11
C GLY A 450 -49.23 9.18 6.81
N GLU A 451 -48.70 8.53 7.85
CA GLU A 451 -47.90 7.31 7.76
C GLU A 451 -48.62 6.11 7.12
N THR A 452 -49.95 6.16 7.02
CA THR A 452 -50.80 5.11 6.43
C THR A 452 -51.17 5.36 4.97
N VAL A 453 -50.98 6.59 4.46
CA VAL A 453 -51.48 7.02 3.14
C VAL A 453 -50.36 6.97 2.10
N GLY A 454 -49.27 7.71 2.33
CA GLY A 454 -48.20 7.85 1.35
C GLY A 454 -46.82 7.93 1.97
N VAL A 455 -45.81 7.66 1.14
CA VAL A 455 -44.39 7.74 1.49
C VAL A 455 -43.74 8.79 0.60
N CYS A 456 -43.00 9.73 1.20
CA CYS A 456 -42.20 10.68 0.45
C CYS A 456 -40.98 9.98 -0.15
N ALA A 457 -40.91 9.94 -1.47
CA ALA A 457 -39.86 9.26 -2.21
C ALA A 457 -39.00 10.27 -2.98
N LYS A 458 -37.67 10.04 -2.98
CA LYS A 458 -36.75 10.79 -3.82
C LYS A 458 -36.83 10.27 -5.27
N VAL A 459 -37.13 11.15 -6.22
CA VAL A 459 -37.29 10.86 -7.65
C VAL A 459 -36.33 11.62 -8.55
N ALA A 460 -35.60 12.60 -8.03
CA ALA A 460 -34.54 13.29 -8.77
C ALA A 460 -33.34 13.64 -7.86
N SER A 461 -32.37 14.39 -8.38
CA SER A 461 -31.11 14.73 -7.69
C SER A 461 -30.61 16.15 -8.01
N PHE A 462 -31.54 17.09 -8.19
CA PHE A 462 -31.29 18.52 -8.38
C PHE A 462 -30.80 19.24 -7.10
N GLY A 463 -30.89 18.60 -5.93
CA GLY A 463 -30.48 19.18 -4.65
C GLY A 463 -31.49 20.18 -4.08
N ASP A 464 -32.75 20.11 -4.50
CA ASP A 464 -33.83 20.98 -4.02
C ASP A 464 -35.17 20.24 -3.90
N ARG A 465 -36.24 20.98 -3.58
CA ARG A 465 -37.59 20.44 -3.36
C ARG A 465 -38.12 19.53 -4.49
N ARG A 466 -37.67 19.75 -5.74
CA ARG A 466 -38.12 18.99 -6.92
C ARG A 466 -37.64 17.54 -6.92
N ASP A 467 -36.75 17.20 -6.00
CA ASP A 467 -36.21 15.85 -5.85
C ASP A 467 -37.20 14.88 -5.22
N TYR A 468 -38.32 15.36 -4.67
CA TYR A 468 -39.20 14.57 -3.81
C TYR A 468 -40.65 14.58 -4.31
N THR A 469 -41.33 13.43 -4.17
CA THR A 469 -42.74 13.24 -4.53
C THR A 469 -43.42 12.32 -3.53
N CYS A 470 -44.73 12.46 -3.33
CA CYS A 470 -45.50 11.49 -2.57
C CYS A 470 -45.89 10.29 -3.45
N LYS A 471 -45.66 9.08 -2.94
CA LYS A 471 -46.15 7.83 -3.53
C LYS A 471 -47.09 7.13 -2.58
N CYS A 472 -48.08 6.40 -3.10
CA CYS A 472 -48.95 5.58 -2.25
C CYS A 472 -48.14 4.47 -1.57
N LYS A 473 -48.35 4.27 -0.26
CA LYS A 473 -47.61 3.26 0.53
C LYS A 473 -47.92 1.84 0.06
N ASP A 474 -49.18 1.59 -0.27
CA ASP A 474 -49.62 0.39 -0.99
C ASP A 474 -50.30 0.82 -2.29
N PRO A 475 -49.67 0.63 -3.46
CA PRO A 475 -50.26 1.00 -4.74
C PRO A 475 -51.48 0.14 -5.12
N ASN A 476 -51.75 -0.95 -4.39
CA ASN A 476 -52.90 -1.82 -4.58
C ASN A 476 -53.96 -1.66 -3.47
N ALA A 477 -53.76 -0.74 -2.51
CA ALA A 477 -54.76 -0.47 -1.49
C ALA A 477 -56.04 0.08 -2.14
N ALA A 478 -57.16 -0.60 -1.90
CA ALA A 478 -58.46 -0.17 -2.42
C ALA A 478 -58.80 1.24 -1.90
N GLY A 479 -59.13 2.15 -2.81
CA GLY A 479 -59.62 3.49 -2.48
C GLY A 479 -58.60 4.64 -2.51
N TYR A 480 -57.34 4.42 -2.89
CA TYR A 480 -56.35 5.49 -3.11
C TYR A 480 -55.64 5.37 -4.47
N LYS A 481 -55.30 6.50 -5.08
CA LYS A 481 -54.67 6.58 -6.40
C LYS A 481 -53.59 7.65 -6.47
N GLU A 482 -52.48 7.31 -7.10
CA GLU A 482 -51.39 8.24 -7.38
C GLU A 482 -51.79 9.17 -8.56
N VAL A 483 -51.93 10.47 -8.29
CA VAL A 483 -52.29 11.51 -9.27
C VAL A 483 -51.40 12.71 -9.06
N ASP A 484 -50.76 13.15 -10.15
CA ASP A 484 -49.84 14.30 -10.17
C ASP A 484 -48.92 14.37 -8.93
N ARG A 485 -48.21 13.27 -8.64
CA ARG A 485 -47.20 13.21 -7.56
C ARG A 485 -47.75 13.22 -6.13
N PHE A 486 -49.05 13.00 -5.95
CA PHE A 486 -49.71 12.79 -4.66
C PHE A 486 -50.47 11.47 -4.61
N CYS A 487 -50.57 10.88 -3.42
CA CYS A 487 -51.49 9.78 -3.16
C CYS A 487 -52.80 10.36 -2.62
N LEU A 488 -53.88 10.27 -3.39
CA LEU A 488 -55.18 10.85 -3.05
C LEU A 488 -56.24 9.75 -2.97
N PRO A 489 -57.27 9.88 -2.11
CA PRO A 489 -58.42 8.98 -2.14
C PRO A 489 -59.06 8.99 -3.53
N GLU A 490 -59.45 7.81 -4.05
CA GLU A 490 -60.06 7.68 -5.39
C GLU A 490 -61.32 8.54 -5.55
N GLN A 491 -62.10 8.71 -4.46
CA GLN A 491 -63.28 9.59 -4.45
C GLN A 491 -62.95 11.07 -4.69
N CYS A 492 -61.68 11.47 -4.54
CA CYS A 492 -61.20 12.84 -4.76
C CYS A 492 -60.50 13.01 -6.12
N VAL A 493 -60.48 11.97 -6.96
CA VAL A 493 -59.82 11.98 -8.27
C VAL A 493 -60.85 11.99 -9.38
N PHE A 494 -60.88 13.06 -10.16
CA PHE A 494 -61.81 13.22 -11.28
C PHE A 494 -61.11 13.01 -12.62
N ARG A 495 -61.79 12.31 -13.54
CA ARG A 495 -61.31 12.07 -14.91
C ARG A 495 -61.95 13.09 -15.83
N PHE A 496 -61.16 13.85 -16.58
CA PHE A 496 -61.66 14.75 -17.61
C PHE A 496 -61.01 14.44 -18.95
N ARG A 497 -61.76 14.65 -20.04
CA ARG A 497 -61.22 14.62 -21.41
C ARG A 497 -60.77 16.04 -21.75
N GLY A 498 -59.47 16.27 -21.79
CA GLY A 498 -58.92 17.52 -22.33
C GLY A 498 -59.16 17.58 -23.84
N LEU A 499 -59.69 18.69 -24.34
CA LEU A 499 -60.06 18.85 -25.76
C LEU A 499 -58.85 18.97 -26.73
N MET A 500 -57.60 18.78 -26.26
CA MET A 500 -56.39 18.79 -27.12
C MET A 500 -55.24 17.85 -26.68
N ARG A 501 -55.39 17.09 -25.60
CA ARG A 501 -54.47 15.98 -25.22
C ARG A 501 -55.34 14.91 -24.54
N GLY A 502 -55.07 13.64 -24.81
CA GLY A 502 -55.87 12.48 -24.37
C GLY A 502 -56.19 12.40 -22.86
N PRO A 503 -56.86 11.32 -22.40
CA PRO A 503 -57.44 11.27 -21.05
C PRO A 503 -56.42 11.57 -19.95
N GLY A 504 -56.71 12.60 -19.13
CA GLY A 504 -55.89 13.05 -18.00
C GLY A 504 -56.64 12.96 -16.68
N TRP A 505 -55.91 13.07 -15.56
CA TRP A 505 -56.42 13.01 -14.18
C TRP A 505 -55.91 14.24 -13.43
N THR A 506 -56.76 14.94 -12.68
CA THR A 506 -56.37 16.11 -11.86
C THR A 506 -57.06 16.09 -10.49
N PRO A 507 -56.43 16.71 -9.48
CA PRO A 507 -57.09 17.00 -8.20
C PRO A 507 -58.17 18.09 -8.32
N CYS A 508 -59.01 18.23 -7.30
CA CYS A 508 -60.17 19.15 -7.26
C CYS A 508 -59.86 20.63 -7.51
N ASP A 509 -58.63 21.10 -7.27
CA ASP A 509 -58.31 22.54 -7.30
C ASP A 509 -58.10 23.12 -8.72
N ASP A 510 -57.86 22.29 -9.73
CA ASP A 510 -57.52 22.78 -11.09
C ASP A 510 -58.74 23.05 -12.00
N LEU A 511 -59.98 22.86 -11.52
CA LEU A 511 -61.20 23.02 -12.33
C LEU A 511 -61.76 24.45 -12.41
N LEU A 512 -61.11 25.45 -11.79
CA LEU A 512 -61.66 26.81 -11.68
C LEU A 512 -61.09 27.87 -12.62
N HIS A 513 -60.17 27.55 -13.55
CA HIS A 513 -59.69 28.51 -14.54
C HIS A 513 -59.73 27.96 -15.99
N PRO A 514 -60.41 28.63 -16.94
CA PRO A 514 -60.37 28.25 -18.35
C PRO A 514 -58.98 28.54 -18.95
N PRO A 515 -58.52 27.77 -19.96
CA PRO A 515 -57.20 27.97 -20.54
C PRO A 515 -57.18 29.24 -21.39
N VAL A 516 -56.38 30.23 -21.00
CA VAL A 516 -56.10 31.40 -21.84
C VAL A 516 -55.13 30.97 -22.94
N ALA A 517 -55.55 31.21 -24.20
CA ALA A 517 -54.81 30.91 -25.40
C ALA A 517 -53.40 31.55 -25.40
N SER A 518 -52.37 30.73 -25.68
CA SER A 518 -51.02 31.22 -25.93
C SER A 518 -50.93 31.79 -27.35
N SER A 519 -50.75 33.10 -27.47
CA SER A 519 -50.23 33.73 -28.70
C SER A 519 -48.74 34.04 -28.52
N ALA A 520 -47.95 33.59 -29.49
CA ALA A 520 -46.51 33.82 -29.57
C ALA A 520 -46.19 35.27 -29.96
N VAL A 521 -45.24 35.90 -29.26
CA VAL A 521 -44.43 37.00 -29.79
C VAL A 521 -42.99 36.79 -29.36
N LEU A 522 -42.11 36.63 -30.35
CA LEU A 522 -40.66 36.73 -30.27
C LEU A 522 -40.26 38.21 -30.37
N LEU A 523 -39.35 38.68 -29.50
CA LEU A 523 -38.16 39.52 -29.80
C LEU A 523 -37.54 40.13 -28.51
N GLY A 524 -36.22 39.94 -28.33
CA GLY A 524 -35.30 40.93 -27.72
C GLY A 524 -34.86 40.76 -26.25
N PRO A 525 -33.57 40.97 -25.89
CA PRO A 525 -32.93 40.41 -24.68
C PRO A 525 -33.01 41.28 -23.40
N SER A 526 -32.86 40.58 -22.26
CA SER A 526 -32.86 41.03 -20.85
C SER A 526 -31.83 42.11 -20.47
N PRO A 527 -32.09 42.84 -19.37
CA PRO A 527 -31.40 42.50 -18.12
C PRO A 527 -32.32 42.46 -16.88
N ALA A 528 -31.92 41.63 -15.92
CA ALA A 528 -32.26 41.67 -14.49
C ALA A 528 -33.73 41.75 -14.04
N GLY A 529 -34.12 40.77 -13.22
CA GLY A 529 -35.32 40.83 -12.38
C GLY A 529 -36.52 40.12 -12.99
N ARG A 530 -36.80 38.90 -12.52
CA ARG A 530 -38.09 38.23 -12.76
C ARG A 530 -38.78 37.87 -11.45
N PRO A 531 -40.11 37.87 -11.47
CA PRO A 531 -40.94 38.20 -10.33
C PRO A 531 -41.13 37.00 -9.41
N LYS A 532 -41.27 37.27 -8.11
CA LYS A 532 -41.83 36.32 -7.16
C LYS A 532 -43.29 36.06 -7.54
N ILE A 533 -43.56 34.96 -8.24
CA ILE A 533 -44.89 34.34 -8.20
C ILE A 533 -44.89 33.50 -6.91
N SER A 534 -45.41 34.10 -5.84
CA SER A 534 -45.74 33.38 -4.63
C SER A 534 -46.97 32.53 -4.92
N ARG A 535 -46.78 31.26 -5.29
CA ARG A 535 -47.85 30.28 -5.12
C ARG A 535 -47.98 30.03 -3.63
N VAL A 536 -49.02 30.62 -3.05
CA VAL A 536 -49.51 30.24 -1.73
C VAL A 536 -50.02 28.81 -1.87
N ASN A 537 -49.34 27.83 -1.27
CA ASN A 537 -49.89 26.50 -1.06
C ASN A 537 -50.97 26.61 0.03
N SER A 538 -52.15 27.08 -0.35
CA SER A 538 -53.36 26.95 0.46
C SER A 538 -54.25 25.92 -0.22
N LEU A 539 -53.88 24.65 -0.10
CA LEU A 539 -54.79 23.52 -0.31
C LEU A 539 -55.73 23.48 0.90
N ASN A 540 -56.86 24.16 0.82
CA ASN A 540 -57.94 24.01 1.78
C ASN A 540 -58.73 22.76 1.37
N PHE A 541 -58.45 21.61 1.99
CA PHE A 541 -59.30 20.43 1.87
C PHE A 541 -60.65 20.73 2.54
N TRP A 542 -61.69 20.93 1.74
CA TRP A 542 -63.07 20.89 2.22
C TRP A 542 -63.47 19.44 2.50
N PRO A 543 -64.20 19.14 3.59
CA PRO A 543 -64.64 17.78 3.87
C PRO A 543 -65.65 17.31 2.81
N CYS A 544 -65.44 16.12 2.25
CA CYS A 544 -66.44 15.44 1.43
C CYS A 544 -67.68 15.13 2.27
N PRO A 545 -68.91 15.43 1.81
CA PRO A 545 -70.11 15.08 2.57
C PRO A 545 -70.35 13.56 2.55
N GLU A 546 -70.57 13.00 3.74
CA GLU A 546 -70.98 11.62 3.97
C GLU A 546 -72.37 11.34 3.35
N ALA A 547 -72.50 10.28 2.55
CA ALA A 547 -73.81 9.78 2.10
C ALA A 547 -74.28 8.62 3.00
N LYS A 548 -75.26 8.93 3.87
CA LYS A 548 -76.06 7.96 4.62
C LYS A 548 -76.93 7.09 3.70
N VAL A 549 -77.09 5.84 4.15
CA VAL A 549 -77.95 4.76 3.63
C VAL A 549 -79.43 5.16 3.50
N GLY A 550 -80.12 4.69 2.45
CA GLY A 550 -81.58 4.68 2.36
C GLY A 550 -82.13 4.02 1.08
N LEU A 551 -82.72 2.83 1.23
CA LEU A 551 -83.54 2.12 0.24
C LEU A 551 -84.77 2.96 -0.16
N GLU A 552 -85.15 2.94 -1.44
CA GLU A 552 -86.51 2.59 -1.89
C GLU A 552 -86.58 2.35 -3.41
N VAL A 553 -87.44 1.41 -3.78
CA VAL A 553 -87.64 0.79 -5.09
C VAL A 553 -88.88 1.41 -5.75
N SER A 554 -88.83 1.79 -7.04
CA SER A 554 -89.79 1.31 -8.07
C SER A 554 -89.86 2.14 -9.38
N ILE A 555 -89.61 1.41 -10.48
CA ILE A 555 -90.44 1.24 -11.70
C ILE A 555 -90.58 2.39 -12.74
N GLY A 556 -90.10 2.06 -13.95
CA GLY A 556 -90.73 2.38 -15.25
C GLY A 556 -89.85 3.26 -16.17
N GLY A 557 -89.47 2.89 -17.38
CA GLY A 557 -89.68 1.73 -18.23
C GLY A 557 -89.00 1.96 -19.60
N SER A 558 -88.50 0.89 -20.21
CA SER A 558 -88.23 0.64 -21.65
C SER A 558 -87.62 1.79 -22.50
N SER A 559 -86.43 1.63 -23.10
CA SER A 559 -86.23 0.73 -24.24
C SER A 559 -84.74 0.47 -24.55
N SER A 560 -84.43 -0.81 -24.71
CA SER A 560 -83.22 -1.51 -25.18
C SER A 560 -82.91 -1.29 -26.69
N PRO A 561 -81.86 -1.89 -27.31
CA PRO A 561 -80.47 -2.19 -26.87
C PRO A 561 -79.37 -2.07 -27.99
N CYS A 562 -78.13 -2.46 -27.62
CA CYS A 562 -77.02 -3.06 -28.43
C CYS A 562 -76.30 -2.18 -29.49
N PHE A 563 -75.04 -1.78 -29.30
CA PHE A 563 -73.73 -2.50 -29.31
C PHE A 563 -72.97 -2.41 -30.65
N ALA A 564 -71.64 -2.23 -30.50
CA ALA A 564 -70.52 -2.50 -31.40
C ALA A 564 -70.01 -1.38 -32.33
N GLY A 565 -68.71 -1.09 -32.16
CA GLY A 565 -67.85 -0.16 -32.88
C GLY A 565 -66.68 0.24 -31.99
#